data_AF-A0A1B4XJU4-F1
#
_entry.id   AF-A0A1B4XJU4-F1
#
_cell.length_a   1.000
_cell.length_b   1.000
_cell.length_c   1.000
_cell.angle_alpha   90.00
_cell.angle_beta   90.00
_cell.angle_gamma   90.00
#
_symmetry.space_group_name_H-M   'P 1'
#
loop_
_entity.id
_entity.type
_entity.pdbx_description
1 polymer ?
#
loop_
_entity_poly.entity_id
_entity_poly.type
_entity_poly.pdbx_seq_one_letter_code
_entity_poly.pdbx_strand_id
1 'polypeptide(L)'
;MKPATVFLILGLTATPLLAGAQDLTSLEKMRQTAAQGNADAQLEMGILYEFGYNMPKNNVTALAWYLRAVEQGSALAARRRDQIMAGMKPEEIEAAQKISLELAAQAPPATTPPPAAEPAPVPAEPAPAPEAPLAGPPNLDTPPPSTP
;
A
#
# COMPACT_ATOMS: atom_id res chain seq x y z
N MET A 1 47.04 -36.74 30.77
CA MET A 1 47.78 -35.48 30.59
C MET A 1 47.03 -34.62 29.56
N LYS A 2 46.72 -33.36 29.86
CA LYS A 2 46.18 -32.32 28.94
C LYS A 2 47.22 -31.18 28.90
N PRO A 3 47.48 -30.52 27.75
CA PRO A 3 46.85 -29.20 27.45
C PRO A 3 46.48 -29.04 25.95
N ALA A 4 45.33 -28.46 25.57
CA ALA A 4 45.01 -27.03 25.38
C ALA A 4 45.72 -26.35 24.18
N THR A 5 44.98 -25.42 23.52
CA THR A 5 45.47 -24.22 22.78
C THR A 5 45.66 -24.38 21.25
N VAL A 6 45.20 -23.54 20.29
CA VAL A 6 44.44 -22.25 20.21
C VAL A 6 44.25 -21.90 18.69
N PHE A 7 43.08 -21.36 18.33
CA PHE A 7 42.71 -20.33 17.30
C PHE A 7 42.94 -20.46 15.77
N LEU A 8 41.82 -20.27 15.03
CA LEU A 8 41.52 -19.25 13.97
C LEU A 8 42.47 -19.23 12.74
N ILE A 9 42.01 -19.24 11.46
CA ILE A 9 41.66 -18.04 10.66
C ILE A 9 40.77 -18.37 9.41
N LEU A 10 39.76 -17.49 9.18
CA LEU A 10 39.20 -16.93 7.93
C LEU A 10 38.69 -17.81 6.76
N GLY A 11 37.39 -17.62 6.48
CA GLY A 11 37.01 -16.87 5.27
C GLY A 11 36.77 -17.64 3.98
N LEU A 12 35.94 -18.68 3.98
CA LEU A 12 35.31 -19.12 2.74
C LEU A 12 34.11 -18.19 2.45
N THR A 13 34.35 -17.10 1.72
CA THR A 13 33.28 -16.24 1.23
C THR A 13 32.42 -17.07 0.27
N ALA A 14 31.33 -17.60 0.79
CA ALA A 14 30.24 -18.10 -0.04
C ALA A 14 29.70 -16.89 -0.82
N THR A 15 30.17 -16.73 -2.05
CA THR A 15 29.53 -15.86 -3.03
C THR A 15 28.42 -16.70 -3.65
N PRO A 16 27.14 -16.55 -3.28
CA PRO A 16 26.08 -17.07 -4.14
C PRO A 16 26.01 -16.15 -5.37
N LEU A 17 26.85 -16.44 -6.36
CA LEU A 17 26.58 -16.08 -7.75
C LEU A 17 25.47 -17.00 -8.23
N LEU A 18 24.22 -16.64 -7.92
CA LEU A 18 23.07 -17.07 -8.70
C LEU A 18 22.03 -15.95 -8.70
N ALA A 19 22.30 -14.98 -9.56
CA ALA A 19 21.31 -14.04 -10.06
C ALA A 19 20.25 -14.85 -10.83
N GLY A 20 19.01 -14.84 -10.32
CA GLY A 20 17.86 -15.47 -10.96
C GLY A 20 16.65 -15.74 -10.04
N ALA A 21 16.84 -15.84 -8.71
CA ALA A 21 15.78 -16.23 -7.77
C ALA A 21 15.45 -15.20 -6.66
N GLN A 22 15.96 -13.97 -6.76
CA GLN A 22 15.74 -12.91 -5.75
C GLN A 22 14.33 -12.30 -5.81
N ASP A 23 13.63 -12.45 -6.94
CA ASP A 23 12.31 -11.83 -7.15
C ASP A 23 11.18 -12.66 -6.50
N LEU A 24 11.22 -13.99 -6.66
CA LEU A 24 10.23 -14.91 -6.09
C LEU A 24 10.32 -15.00 -4.55
N THR A 25 11.54 -14.95 -4.01
CA THR A 25 11.75 -14.91 -2.55
C THR A 25 11.19 -13.62 -1.93
N SER A 26 11.15 -12.53 -2.69
CA SER A 26 10.57 -11.26 -2.24
C SER A 26 9.04 -11.32 -2.17
N LEU A 27 8.38 -11.92 -3.18
CA LEU A 27 6.92 -12.09 -3.20
C LEU A 27 6.43 -13.04 -2.10
N GLU A 28 7.12 -14.15 -1.88
CA GLU A 28 6.73 -15.12 -0.86
C GLU A 28 6.87 -14.53 0.56
N LYS A 29 7.96 -13.81 0.81
CA LYS A 29 8.17 -13.07 2.06
C LYS A 29 7.10 -11.99 2.25
N MET A 30 6.75 -11.26 1.20
CA MET A 30 5.70 -10.24 1.26
C MET A 30 4.32 -10.85 1.53
N ARG A 31 4.01 -12.01 0.94
CA ARG A 31 2.78 -12.76 1.24
C ARG A 31 2.73 -13.18 2.70
N GLN A 32 3.85 -13.63 3.27
CA GLN A 32 3.93 -13.96 4.70
C GLN A 32 3.70 -12.73 5.58
N THR A 33 4.31 -11.59 5.25
CA THR A 33 4.09 -10.32 5.98
C THR A 33 2.64 -9.82 5.84
N ALA A 34 2.04 -9.95 4.66
CA ALA A 34 0.63 -9.63 4.44
C ALA A 34 -0.29 -10.57 5.24
N ALA A 35 0.05 -11.86 5.35
CA ALA A 35 -0.68 -12.84 6.16
C ALA A 35 -0.56 -12.57 7.68
N GLN A 36 0.51 -11.92 8.13
CA GLN A 36 0.66 -11.46 9.52
C GLN A 36 -0.20 -10.24 9.85
N GLY A 37 -0.96 -9.71 8.91
CA GLY A 37 -1.78 -8.52 9.14
C GLY A 37 -0.97 -7.24 9.10
N ASN A 38 -0.03 -7.12 8.16
CA ASN A 38 0.60 -5.83 7.84
C ASN A 38 -0.15 -5.15 6.70
N ALA A 39 -0.74 -3.99 6.97
CA ALA A 39 -1.58 -3.26 6.01
C ALA A 39 -0.83 -2.84 4.75
N ASP A 40 0.43 -2.42 4.86
CA ASP A 40 1.26 -2.00 3.73
C ASP A 40 1.59 -3.20 2.81
N ALA A 41 1.96 -4.34 3.40
CA ALA A 41 2.20 -5.56 2.63
C ALA A 41 0.93 -6.08 1.95
N GLN A 42 -0.23 -5.96 2.60
CA GLN A 42 -1.52 -6.31 1.98
C GLN A 42 -1.86 -5.35 0.83
N LEU A 43 -1.63 -4.04 1.01
CA LEU A 43 -1.77 -3.05 -0.06
C LEU A 43 -0.86 -3.39 -1.25
N GLU A 44 0.43 -3.67 -1.01
CA GLU A 44 1.39 -4.03 -2.06
C GLU A 44 0.96 -5.31 -2.79
N MET A 45 0.52 -6.35 -2.07
CA MET A 45 -0.04 -7.55 -2.69
C MET A 45 -1.23 -7.23 -3.59
N GLY A 46 -2.12 -6.33 -3.17
CA GLY A 46 -3.22 -5.85 -4.00
C GLY A 46 -2.72 -5.19 -5.30
N ILE A 47 -1.71 -4.32 -5.20
CA ILE A 47 -1.10 -3.62 -6.36
C ILE A 47 -0.46 -4.62 -7.34
N LEU A 48 0.24 -5.62 -6.83
CA LEU A 48 0.86 -6.65 -7.67
C LEU A 48 -0.18 -7.42 -8.49
N TYR A 49 -1.32 -7.77 -7.88
CA TYR A 49 -2.42 -8.41 -8.58
C TYR A 49 -3.19 -7.45 -9.49
N GLU A 50 -3.29 -6.16 -9.16
CA GLU A 50 -3.95 -5.13 -9.99
C GLU A 50 -3.21 -4.92 -11.33
N PHE A 51 -1.87 -4.85 -11.28
CA PHE A 51 -1.04 -4.55 -12.45
C PHE A 51 -0.37 -5.77 -13.08
N GLY A 52 -0.27 -6.87 -12.36
CA GLY A 52 0.36 -8.10 -12.85
C GLY A 52 1.90 -8.04 -12.87
N TYR A 53 2.52 -7.47 -11.85
CA TYR A 53 3.98 -7.45 -11.73
C TYR A 53 4.49 -8.84 -11.31
N ASN A 54 5.16 -9.55 -12.23
CA ASN A 54 5.68 -10.91 -12.04
C ASN A 54 4.61 -11.95 -11.65
N MET A 55 3.33 -11.60 -11.77
CA MET A 55 2.16 -12.43 -11.47
C MET A 55 1.06 -12.11 -12.49
N PRO A 56 0.14 -13.04 -12.80
CA PRO A 56 -0.99 -12.73 -13.65
C PRO A 56 -1.91 -11.70 -12.98
N LYS A 57 -2.32 -10.69 -13.74
CA LYS A 57 -3.29 -9.68 -13.28
C LYS A 57 -4.59 -10.37 -12.85
N ASN A 58 -5.08 -10.02 -11.67
CA ASN A 58 -6.34 -10.52 -11.12
C ASN A 58 -6.98 -9.48 -10.19
N ASN A 59 -7.98 -8.76 -10.72
CA ASN A 59 -8.69 -7.73 -9.96
C ASN A 59 -9.47 -8.30 -8.76
N VAL A 60 -9.97 -9.55 -8.84
CA VAL A 60 -10.67 -10.20 -7.73
C VAL A 60 -9.73 -10.42 -6.55
N THR A 61 -8.54 -10.97 -6.81
CA THR A 61 -7.53 -11.16 -5.78
C THR A 61 -6.97 -9.82 -5.28
N ALA A 62 -6.79 -8.83 -6.16
CA ALA A 62 -6.38 -7.48 -5.76
C ALA A 62 -7.38 -6.85 -4.77
N LEU A 63 -8.67 -6.92 -5.09
CA LEU A 63 -9.75 -6.42 -4.24
C LEU A 63 -9.77 -7.13 -2.88
N ALA A 64 -9.58 -8.45 -2.87
CA ALA A 64 -9.52 -9.21 -1.62
C ALA A 64 -8.40 -8.70 -0.68
N TRP A 65 -7.21 -8.42 -1.22
CA TRP A 65 -6.11 -7.87 -0.44
C TRP A 65 -6.36 -6.44 0.03
N TYR A 66 -6.94 -5.58 -0.82
CA TYR A 66 -7.30 -4.22 -0.41
C TYR A 66 -8.36 -4.20 0.69
N LEU A 67 -9.35 -5.09 0.64
CA LEU A 67 -10.35 -5.21 1.71
C LEU A 67 -9.67 -5.48 3.06
N ARG A 68 -8.69 -6.39 3.11
CA ARG A 68 -7.93 -6.65 4.34
C ARG A 68 -7.12 -5.44 4.83
N ALA A 69 -6.47 -4.74 3.92
CA ALA A 69 -5.69 -3.55 4.26
C ALA A 69 -6.60 -2.41 4.76
N VAL A 70 -7.83 -2.31 4.25
CA VAL A 70 -8.86 -1.38 4.73
C VAL A 70 -9.34 -1.75 6.14
N GLU A 71 -9.51 -3.04 6.46
CA GLU A 71 -9.86 -3.47 7.83
C GLU A 71 -8.82 -3.01 8.88
N GLN A 72 -7.59 -2.75 8.45
CA GLN A 72 -6.51 -2.23 9.29
C GLN A 72 -6.31 -0.71 9.19
N GLY A 73 -7.19 -0.01 8.47
CA GLY A 73 -7.20 1.46 8.38
C GLY A 73 -6.34 2.05 7.26
N SER A 74 -5.89 1.26 6.28
CA SER A 74 -5.14 1.82 5.15
C SER A 74 -6.02 2.66 4.23
N ALA A 75 -5.89 3.99 4.33
CA ALA A 75 -6.60 4.94 3.48
C ALA A 75 -6.22 4.80 1.99
N LEU A 76 -4.97 4.43 1.70
CA LEU A 76 -4.52 4.20 0.34
C LEU A 76 -5.15 2.94 -0.25
N ALA A 77 -5.30 1.87 0.55
CA ALA A 77 -6.02 0.68 0.13
C ALA A 77 -7.50 0.97 -0.13
N ALA A 78 -8.15 1.82 0.69
CA ALA A 78 -9.54 2.22 0.46
C ALA A 78 -9.71 2.92 -0.89
N ARG A 79 -8.82 3.86 -1.22
CA ARG A 79 -8.83 4.55 -2.52
C ARG A 79 -8.67 3.57 -3.68
N ARG A 80 -7.70 2.65 -3.60
CA ARG A 80 -7.46 1.65 -4.66
C ARG A 80 -8.61 0.66 -4.80
N ARG A 81 -9.15 0.17 -3.67
CA ARG A 81 -10.36 -0.67 -3.62
C ARG A 81 -11.50 -0.01 -4.39
N ASP A 82 -11.77 1.25 -4.11
CA ASP A 82 -12.88 2.00 -4.72
C ASP A 82 -12.66 2.20 -6.23
N GLN A 83 -11.40 2.45 -6.65
CA GLN A 83 -11.03 2.55 -8.06
C GLN A 83 -11.28 1.25 -8.83
N ILE A 84 -10.86 0.10 -8.30
CA ILE A 84 -11.02 -1.17 -9.01
C ILE A 84 -12.47 -1.67 -9.00
N MET A 85 -13.22 -1.43 -7.92
CA MET A 85 -14.63 -1.84 -7.82
C MET A 85 -15.50 -1.15 -8.88
N ALA A 86 -15.16 0.08 -9.30
CA ALA A 86 -15.89 0.80 -10.34
C ALA A 86 -15.92 0.07 -11.70
N GLY A 87 -14.93 -0.81 -11.96
CA GLY A 87 -14.84 -1.60 -13.19
C GLY A 87 -15.14 -3.09 -13.03
N MET A 88 -15.50 -3.54 -11.83
CA MET A 88 -15.75 -4.96 -11.53
C MET A 88 -17.23 -5.29 -11.56
N LYS A 89 -17.55 -6.55 -11.88
CA LYS A 89 -18.92 -7.05 -11.81
C LYS A 89 -19.30 -7.40 -10.37
N PRO A 90 -20.59 -7.36 -10.01
CA PRO A 90 -21.04 -7.71 -8.66
C PRO A 90 -20.58 -9.10 -8.20
N GLU A 91 -20.56 -10.08 -9.10
CA GLU A 91 -20.15 -11.45 -8.79
C GLU A 91 -18.65 -11.54 -8.49
N GLU A 92 -17.84 -10.70 -9.15
CA GLU A 92 -16.39 -10.59 -8.91
C GLU A 92 -16.10 -9.91 -7.57
N ILE A 93 -16.92 -8.94 -7.18
CA ILE A 93 -16.83 -8.26 -5.87
C ILE A 93 -17.18 -9.25 -4.75
N GLU A 94 -18.24 -10.04 -4.91
CA GLU A 94 -18.62 -11.07 -3.93
C GLU A 94 -17.52 -12.15 -3.79
N ALA A 95 -16.97 -12.61 -4.91
CA ALA A 95 -15.84 -13.54 -4.89
C ALA A 95 -14.63 -12.96 -4.15
N ALA A 96 -14.32 -11.67 -4.35
CA ALA A 96 -13.24 -10.99 -3.64
C ALA A 96 -13.49 -10.91 -2.12
N GLN A 97 -14.73 -10.64 -1.69
CA GLN A 97 -15.10 -10.64 -0.26
C GLN A 97 -14.93 -12.02 0.36
N LYS A 98 -15.33 -13.08 -0.35
CA LYS A 98 -15.11 -14.45 0.13
C LYS A 98 -13.62 -14.74 0.27
N ILE A 99 -12.81 -14.38 -0.73
CA ILE A 99 -11.35 -14.58 -0.67
C ILE A 99 -10.73 -13.75 0.46
N SER A 100 -11.19 -12.51 0.71
CA SER A 100 -10.65 -11.71 1.81
C SER A 100 -10.94 -12.32 3.18
N LEU A 101 -12.09 -12.97 3.34
CA LEU A 101 -12.45 -13.75 4.54
C LEU A 101 -11.59 -15.01 4.67
N GLU A 102 -11.37 -15.73 3.58
CA GLU A 102 -10.48 -16.92 3.57
C GLU A 102 -9.03 -16.54 3.89
N LEU A 103 -8.55 -15.40 3.38
CA LEU A 103 -7.25 -14.82 3.73
C LEU A 103 -7.21 -14.37 5.21
N ALA A 104 -8.36 -14.01 5.81
CA ALA A 104 -8.47 -13.73 7.24
C ALA A 104 -8.27 -14.99 8.09
N ALA A 105 -8.93 -16.07 7.69
CA ALA A 105 -8.92 -17.32 8.42
C ALA A 105 -7.55 -18.02 8.40
N GLN A 106 -6.72 -17.73 7.38
CA GLN A 106 -5.36 -18.27 7.24
C GLN A 106 -4.30 -17.43 7.97
N ALA A 107 -4.65 -16.25 8.48
CA ALA A 107 -3.75 -15.47 9.32
C ALA A 107 -3.70 -16.11 10.73
N PRO A 108 -2.51 -16.22 11.37
CA PRO A 108 -2.46 -16.58 12.78
C PRO A 108 -3.33 -15.61 13.60
N PRO A 109 -4.01 -16.06 14.67
CA PRO A 109 -4.80 -15.15 15.50
C PRO A 109 -3.88 -14.01 15.94
N ALA A 110 -4.31 -12.77 15.68
CA ALA A 110 -3.55 -11.57 16.02
C ALA A 110 -3.30 -11.55 17.53
N THR A 111 -2.19 -12.12 17.99
CA THR A 111 -1.83 -12.19 19.41
C THR A 111 -1.24 -10.88 19.93
N THR A 112 -1.22 -9.85 19.11
CA THR A 112 -1.11 -8.45 19.51
C THR A 112 -1.44 -7.62 18.27
N PRO A 113 -2.31 -6.60 18.33
CA PRO A 113 -2.25 -5.57 17.31
C PRO A 113 -0.79 -5.07 17.30
N PRO A 114 -0.13 -4.94 16.13
CA PRO A 114 1.13 -4.22 16.08
C PRO A 114 0.92 -2.90 16.83
N PRO A 115 1.89 -2.44 17.67
CA PRO A 115 1.76 -1.14 18.33
C PRO A 115 1.38 -0.18 17.23
N ALA A 116 0.22 0.46 17.36
CA ALA A 116 -0.41 1.24 16.30
C ALA A 116 0.72 1.91 15.53
N ALA A 117 0.99 1.45 14.30
CA ALA A 117 1.88 2.19 13.44
C ALA A 117 1.27 3.58 13.50
N GLU A 118 2.03 4.55 14.04
CA GLU A 118 1.58 5.93 14.08
C GLU A 118 0.89 6.18 12.75
N PRO A 119 -0.35 6.71 12.74
CA PRO A 119 -1.05 6.95 11.49
C PRO A 119 -0.03 7.63 10.60
N ALA A 120 0.37 6.95 9.51
CA ALA A 120 1.39 7.48 8.61
C ALA A 120 1.02 8.94 8.39
N PRO A 121 1.94 9.91 8.60
CA PRO A 121 1.58 11.31 8.60
C PRO A 121 0.73 11.53 7.36
N VAL A 122 -0.55 11.85 7.56
CA VAL A 122 -1.44 12.15 6.44
C VAL A 122 -0.67 13.15 5.61
N PRO A 123 -0.30 12.85 4.34
CA PRO A 123 0.27 13.88 3.50
C PRO A 123 -0.80 14.98 3.53
N ALA A 124 -0.43 16.13 4.10
CA ALA A 124 -1.34 17.24 4.26
C ALA A 124 -2.09 17.37 2.95
N GLU A 125 -3.41 17.24 3.01
CA GLU A 125 -4.26 17.50 1.86
C GLU A 125 -3.77 18.85 1.30
N PRO A 126 -3.32 18.94 0.04
CA PRO A 126 -2.90 20.23 -0.49
C PRO A 126 -4.10 21.14 -0.29
N ALA A 127 -3.87 22.23 0.45
CA ALA A 127 -4.92 23.21 0.74
C ALA A 127 -5.69 23.51 -0.55
N PRO A 128 -7.03 23.63 -0.51
CA PRO A 128 -7.79 23.99 -1.69
C PRO A 128 -7.13 25.22 -2.31
N ALA A 129 -6.81 25.15 -3.59
CA ALA A 129 -6.27 26.29 -4.32
C ALA A 129 -7.18 27.50 -4.06
N PRO A 130 -6.63 28.70 -3.77
CA PRO A 130 -7.48 29.86 -3.53
C PRO A 130 -8.37 30.06 -4.75
N GLU A 131 -9.70 29.99 -4.53
CA GLU A 131 -10.68 30.37 -5.54
C GLU A 131 -10.32 31.77 -6.03
N ALA A 132 -9.99 31.88 -7.31
CA ALA A 132 -9.71 33.17 -7.92
C ALA A 132 -10.96 34.06 -7.72
N PRO A 133 -10.82 35.30 -7.21
CA PRO A 133 -11.98 36.15 -7.02
C PRO A 133 -12.62 36.42 -8.37
N LEU A 134 -13.91 36.07 -8.48
CA LEU A 134 -14.78 36.48 -9.56
C LEU A 134 -14.65 38.00 -9.72
N ALA A 135 -14.01 38.44 -10.81
CA ALA A 135 -13.92 39.84 -11.14
C ALA A 135 -15.34 40.37 -11.38
N GLY A 136 -15.87 41.13 -10.42
CA GLY A 136 -17.10 41.89 -10.61
C GLY A 136 -16.95 42.90 -11.76
N PRO A 137 -18.04 43.26 -12.46
CA PRO A 137 -17.96 44.20 -13.58
C PRO A 137 -17.45 45.57 -13.09
N PRO A 138 -16.65 46.29 -13.88
CA PRO A 138 -16.12 47.60 -13.48
C PRO A 138 -17.26 48.63 -13.42
N ASN A 139 -17.49 49.21 -12.24
CA ASN A 139 -18.33 50.39 -12.07
C ASN A 139 -17.58 51.62 -12.62
N LEU A 140 -18.01 52.10 -13.79
CA LEU A 140 -17.46 53.27 -14.51
C LEU A 140 -18.14 54.59 -14.10
N ASP A 141 -18.51 54.75 -12.83
CA ASP A 141 -19.18 55.96 -12.33
C ASP A 141 -18.28 56.75 -11.37
N THR A 142 -17.12 57.18 -11.85
CA THR A 142 -16.35 58.25 -11.18
C THR A 142 -16.12 59.39 -12.17
N PRO A 143 -16.68 60.59 -11.92
CA PRO A 143 -16.42 61.74 -12.79
C PRO A 143 -14.98 62.22 -12.65
N PRO A 144 -14.36 62.77 -13.71
CA PRO A 144 -12.98 63.26 -13.64
C PRO A 144 -12.87 64.51 -12.75
N PRO A 145 -11.72 64.72 -12.07
CA PRO A 145 -11.55 65.85 -11.18
C PRO A 145 -11.54 67.17 -11.96
N SER A 146 -12.32 68.15 -11.47
CA SER A 146 -12.30 69.52 -11.96
C SER A 146 -10.97 70.19 -11.59
N THR A 147 -10.27 70.68 -12.61
CA THR A 147 -9.05 71.48 -12.44
C THR A 147 -9.43 72.96 -12.27
N PRO A 148 -8.81 73.74 -11.37
CA PRO A 148 -8.96 75.20 -11.37
C PRO A 148 -8.23 75.84 -12.56
#